data_AF-Q4G407-F1
#
_entry.id   AF-Q4G407-F1
#
_cell.length_a   1.000
_cell.length_b   1.000
_cell.length_c   1.000
_cell.angle_alpha   90.00
_cell.angle_beta   90.00
_cell.angle_gamma   90.00
#
_symmetry.space_group_name_H-M   'P 1'
#
loop_
_entity.id
_entity.type
_entity.pdbx_description
1 polymer ?
#
loop_
_entity_poly.entity_id
_entity_poly.type
_entity_poly.pdbx_seq_one_letter_code
_entity_poly.pdbx_strand_id
1 'polypeptide(L)'
;LDWELVLKEYKLVPYLKDKLKPGAAEDDLVLEVVIMIGTVSMDDSCAALLAKSGIIPALIELLNAQQEDDEFVCQIIYVFYQMVFHQATRDVIIKETQAPAYLIDLMHDKNNEIRKVCDNTLDIIAEYDEEWAKKIQSEKFRWHNSQWLEMVESRQMDESEQ
;
A
#
# COMPACT_ATOMS: atom_id res chain seq x y z
N LEU A 1 -20.32 -13.20 8.06
CA LEU A 1 -19.56 -14.47 8.14
C LEU A 1 -18.48 -14.25 9.18
N ASP A 2 -18.25 -15.20 10.08
CA ASP A 2 -17.16 -15.08 11.06
C ASP A 2 -15.84 -15.50 10.38
N TRP A 3 -15.14 -14.51 9.82
CA TRP A 3 -13.90 -14.75 9.10
C TRP A 3 -12.79 -15.24 10.02
N GLU A 4 -12.78 -14.83 11.29
CA GLU A 4 -11.77 -15.24 12.25
C GLU A 4 -11.85 -16.75 12.51
N LEU A 5 -13.07 -17.25 12.69
CA LEU A 5 -13.33 -18.69 12.83
C LEU A 5 -12.86 -19.45 11.59
N VAL A 6 -13.21 -18.99 10.38
CA VAL A 6 -12.81 -19.65 9.13
C VAL A 6 -11.29 -19.67 8.97
N LEU A 7 -10.61 -18.56 9.25
CA LEU A 7 -9.15 -18.47 9.17
C LEU A 7 -8.46 -19.45 10.12
N LYS A 8 -9.01 -19.64 11.32
CA LYS A 8 -8.47 -20.54 12.34
C LYS A 8 -8.80 -22.01 12.07
N GLU A 9 -10.06 -22.36 11.81
CA GLU A 9 -10.50 -23.75 11.65
C GLU A 9 -9.83 -24.43 10.46
N TYR A 10 -9.69 -23.72 9.34
CA TYR A 10 -9.09 -24.26 8.13
C TYR A 10 -7.59 -23.99 8.01
N LYS A 11 -6.96 -23.39 9.04
CA LYS A 11 -5.54 -23.01 9.06
C LYS A 11 -5.15 -22.20 7.81
N LEU A 12 -6.00 -21.23 7.44
CA LEU A 12 -5.80 -20.46 6.23
C LEU A 12 -4.63 -19.48 6.37
N VAL A 13 -4.35 -18.93 7.55
CA VAL A 13 -3.26 -17.95 7.70
C VAL A 13 -1.89 -18.51 7.25
N PRO A 14 -1.45 -19.70 7.69
CA PRO A 14 -0.25 -20.34 7.14
C PRO A 14 -0.33 -20.58 5.62
N TYR A 15 -1.48 -21.00 5.11
CA TYR A 15 -1.67 -21.25 3.68
C TYR A 15 -1.53 -19.97 2.85
N LEU A 16 -2.21 -18.89 3.25
CA LEU A 16 -2.14 -17.58 2.61
C LEU A 16 -0.70 -17.09 2.58
N LYS A 17 -0.01 -17.14 3.72
CA LYS A 17 1.39 -16.72 3.81
C LYS A 17 2.33 -17.55 2.92
N ASP A 18 2.10 -18.86 2.82
CA ASP A 18 2.92 -19.73 1.97
C ASP A 18 2.73 -19.41 0.48
N LYS A 19 1.50 -19.08 0.07
CA LYS A 19 1.16 -18.73 -1.31
C LYS A 19 1.66 -17.37 -1.78
N LEU A 20 1.93 -16.45 -0.86
CA LEU A 20 2.55 -15.15 -1.19
C LEU A 20 4.06 -15.25 -1.52
N LYS A 21 4.70 -16.41 -1.27
CA LYS A 21 6.13 -16.57 -1.60
C LYS A 21 6.33 -16.61 -3.12
N PRO A 22 7.41 -16.02 -3.65
CA PRO A 22 7.71 -16.07 -5.07
C PRO A 22 7.74 -17.52 -5.60
N GLY A 23 6.99 -17.79 -6.67
CA GLY A 23 6.93 -19.10 -7.32
C GLY A 23 6.17 -20.18 -6.55
N ALA A 24 5.44 -19.86 -5.48
CA ALA A 24 4.68 -20.84 -4.69
C ALA A 24 3.36 -21.30 -5.34
N ALA A 25 2.87 -20.55 -6.32
CA ALA A 25 1.66 -20.80 -7.08
C ALA A 25 1.68 -20.03 -8.42
N GLU A 26 0.73 -20.35 -9.29
CA GLU A 26 0.43 -19.57 -10.50
C GLU A 26 -0.13 -18.20 -10.12
N ASP A 27 0.16 -17.18 -10.93
CA ASP A 27 -0.17 -15.78 -10.63
C ASP A 27 -1.66 -15.57 -10.37
N ASP A 28 -2.55 -16.21 -11.16
CA ASP A 28 -4.00 -16.15 -10.95
C ASP A 28 -4.39 -16.61 -9.53
N LEU A 29 -3.79 -17.70 -9.04
CA LEU A 29 -4.05 -18.19 -7.69
C LEU A 29 -3.47 -17.27 -6.62
N VAL A 30 -2.29 -16.69 -6.86
CA VAL A 30 -1.69 -15.73 -5.92
C VAL A 30 -2.56 -14.47 -5.83
N LEU A 31 -3.09 -14.00 -6.96
CA LEU A 31 -3.98 -12.83 -7.00
C LEU A 31 -5.27 -13.07 -6.20
N GLU A 32 -5.90 -14.24 -6.35
CA GLU A 32 -7.07 -14.62 -5.54
C GLU A 32 -6.73 -14.70 -4.04
N VAL A 33 -5.52 -15.12 -3.69
CA VAL A 33 -5.03 -15.09 -2.30
C VAL A 33 -4.92 -13.64 -1.80
N VAL A 34 -4.39 -12.72 -2.60
CA VAL A 34 -4.31 -11.28 -2.24
C VAL A 34 -5.71 -10.70 -2.05
N ILE A 35 -6.65 -10.98 -2.96
CA ILE A 35 -8.05 -10.53 -2.87
C ILE A 35 -8.73 -11.09 -1.61
N MET A 36 -8.51 -12.37 -1.30
CA MET A 36 -9.03 -12.99 -0.07
C MET A 36 -8.46 -12.29 1.17
N ILE A 37 -7.15 -11.99 1.20
CA ILE A 37 -6.52 -11.26 2.30
C ILE A 37 -7.17 -9.89 2.47
N GLY A 38 -7.39 -9.14 1.39
CA GLY A 38 -8.09 -7.85 1.43
C GLY A 38 -9.51 -7.96 1.98
N THR A 39 -10.24 -8.98 1.55
CA THR A 39 -11.62 -9.23 1.99
C THR A 39 -11.71 -9.54 3.49
N VAL A 40 -10.86 -10.43 3.99
CA VAL A 40 -10.89 -10.78 5.43
C VAL A 40 -10.31 -9.66 6.30
N SER A 41 -9.45 -8.80 5.75
CA SER A 41 -8.87 -7.66 6.46
C SER A 41 -9.87 -6.53 6.75
N MET A 42 -11.10 -6.61 6.23
CA MET A 42 -12.19 -5.70 6.62
C MET A 42 -12.63 -5.91 8.09
N ASP A 43 -12.31 -7.06 8.69
CA ASP A 43 -12.58 -7.36 10.08
C ASP A 43 -11.34 -7.14 10.94
N ASP A 44 -11.49 -6.39 12.03
CA ASP A 44 -10.39 -5.98 12.93
C ASP A 44 -9.63 -7.17 13.53
N SER A 45 -10.35 -8.23 13.92
CA SER A 45 -9.75 -9.42 14.52
C SER A 45 -8.91 -10.20 13.50
N CYS A 46 -9.39 -10.26 12.25
CA CYS A 46 -8.70 -10.89 11.14
C CYS A 46 -7.47 -10.08 10.73
N ALA A 47 -7.61 -8.76 10.58
CA ALA A 47 -6.50 -7.86 10.29
C ALA A 47 -5.37 -8.01 11.33
N ALA A 48 -5.71 -8.04 12.62
CA ALA A 48 -4.74 -8.27 13.69
C ALA A 48 -4.08 -9.66 13.64
N LEU A 49 -4.84 -10.71 13.29
CA LEU A 49 -4.32 -12.07 13.10
C LEU A 49 -3.31 -12.12 11.93
N LEU A 50 -3.64 -11.49 10.80
CA LEU A 50 -2.80 -11.45 9.61
C LEU A 50 -1.51 -10.66 9.88
N ALA A 51 -1.59 -9.49 10.55
CA ALA A 51 -0.42 -8.70 10.93
C ALA A 51 0.58 -9.53 11.75
N LYS A 52 0.10 -10.19 12.81
CA LYS A 52 0.93 -11.03 13.69
C LYS A 52 1.56 -12.21 12.96
N SER A 53 0.94 -12.68 11.88
CA SER A 53 1.47 -13.77 11.08
C SER A 53 2.62 -13.36 10.15
N GLY A 54 2.86 -12.05 9.98
CA GLY A 54 3.84 -11.51 9.06
C GLY A 54 3.36 -11.51 7.60
N ILE A 55 2.05 -11.34 7.36
CA ILE A 55 1.50 -11.19 6.01
C ILE A 55 1.83 -9.81 5.43
N ILE A 56 1.86 -8.75 6.23
CA ILE A 56 2.19 -7.41 5.75
C ILE A 56 3.59 -7.38 5.07
N PRO A 57 4.67 -7.86 5.70
CA PRO A 57 5.97 -7.97 5.03
C PRO A 57 5.94 -8.82 3.76
N ALA A 58 5.22 -9.94 3.77
CA ALA A 58 5.10 -10.81 2.59
C ALA A 58 4.40 -10.11 1.42
N LEU A 59 3.39 -9.26 1.69
CA LEU A 59 2.75 -8.44 0.67
C LEU A 59 3.68 -7.37 0.11
N ILE A 60 4.56 -6.78 0.93
CA ILE A 60 5.57 -5.83 0.46
C ILE A 60 6.59 -6.51 -0.45
N GLU A 61 7.04 -7.71 -0.09
CA GLU A 61 7.92 -8.51 -0.93
C GLU A 61 7.26 -8.86 -2.28
N LEU A 62 5.99 -9.28 -2.23
CA LEU A 62 5.22 -9.57 -3.45
C LEU A 62 5.01 -8.32 -4.31
N LEU A 63 4.72 -7.17 -3.70
CA LEU A 63 4.55 -5.90 -4.40
C LEU A 63 5.81 -5.49 -5.16
N ASN A 64 6.98 -5.62 -4.52
CA ASN A 64 8.25 -5.34 -5.17
C ASN A 64 8.55 -6.32 -6.31
N ALA A 65 8.13 -7.58 -6.18
CA ALA A 65 8.34 -8.60 -7.20
C ALA A 65 7.40 -8.42 -8.41
N GLN A 66 6.17 -7.97 -8.19
CA GLN A 66 5.11 -7.82 -9.21
C GLN A 66 4.83 -6.35 -9.57
N GLN A 67 5.81 -5.46 -9.41
CA GLN A 67 5.64 -4.02 -9.64
C GLN A 67 5.30 -3.63 -11.09
N GLU A 68 5.53 -4.53 -12.06
CA GLU A 68 5.18 -4.32 -13.48
C GLU A 68 3.77 -4.79 -13.83
N ASP A 69 3.07 -5.43 -12.89
CA ASP A 69 1.70 -5.92 -13.06
C ASP A 69 0.72 -5.02 -12.28
N ASP A 70 0.01 -4.17 -13.02
CA ASP A 70 -0.98 -3.23 -12.50
C ASP A 70 -2.04 -3.89 -11.61
N GLU A 71 -2.46 -5.13 -11.91
CA GLU A 71 -3.51 -5.80 -11.15
C GLU A 71 -2.99 -6.25 -9.78
N PHE A 72 -1.77 -6.81 -9.72
CA PHE A 72 -1.12 -7.11 -8.44
C PHE A 72 -0.90 -5.85 -7.61
N VAL A 73 -0.37 -4.80 -8.23
CA VAL A 73 -0.13 -3.52 -7.56
C VAL A 73 -1.45 -2.98 -7.00
N CYS A 74 -2.51 -2.93 -7.79
CA CYS A 74 -3.83 -2.46 -7.38
C CYS A 74 -4.40 -3.27 -6.21
N GLN A 75 -4.39 -4.60 -6.31
CA GLN A 75 -4.96 -5.46 -5.26
C GLN A 75 -4.17 -5.39 -3.96
N ILE A 76 -2.83 -5.38 -4.02
CA ILE A 76 -2.01 -5.27 -2.80
C ILE A 76 -2.23 -3.92 -2.11
N ILE A 77 -2.32 -2.83 -2.87
CA ILE A 77 -2.61 -1.51 -2.31
C ILE A 77 -4.01 -1.49 -1.69
N TYR A 78 -4.98 -2.14 -2.33
CA TYR A 78 -6.30 -2.31 -1.73
C TYR A 78 -6.26 -3.07 -0.40
N VAL A 79 -5.40 -4.10 -0.27
CA VAL A 79 -5.17 -4.74 1.04
C VAL A 79 -4.63 -3.74 2.06
N PHE A 80 -3.63 -2.92 1.70
CA PHE A 80 -3.11 -1.90 2.60
C PHE A 80 -4.15 -0.85 2.97
N TYR A 81 -4.97 -0.42 2.01
CA TYR A 81 -6.12 0.45 2.25
C TYR A 81 -7.05 -0.11 3.33
N GLN A 82 -7.42 -1.39 3.24
CA GLN A 82 -8.24 -2.04 4.28
C GLN A 82 -7.51 -2.08 5.63
N MET A 83 -6.24 -2.45 5.61
CA MET A 83 -5.45 -2.61 6.82
C MET A 83 -5.12 -1.29 7.53
N VAL A 84 -5.01 -0.13 6.86
CA VAL A 84 -4.68 1.13 7.55
C VAL A 84 -5.81 1.65 8.46
N PHE A 85 -7.05 1.15 8.30
CA PHE A 85 -8.14 1.48 9.21
C PHE A 85 -7.96 0.87 10.61
N HIS A 86 -7.27 -0.27 10.70
CA HIS A 86 -7.08 -1.00 11.95
C HIS A 86 -5.78 -0.61 12.64
N GLN A 87 -5.82 -0.26 13.93
CA GLN A 87 -4.62 0.17 14.68
C GLN A 87 -3.52 -0.91 14.66
N ALA A 88 -3.90 -2.19 14.79
CA ALA A 88 -2.97 -3.32 14.91
C ALA A 88 -2.09 -3.53 13.66
N THR A 89 -2.60 -3.17 12.49
CA THR A 89 -1.92 -3.26 11.19
C THR A 89 -1.33 -1.92 10.76
N ARG A 90 -1.99 -0.81 11.10
CA ARG A 90 -1.54 0.54 10.74
C ARG A 90 -0.14 0.85 11.25
N ASP A 91 0.17 0.52 12.51
CA ASP A 91 1.51 0.75 13.05
C ASP A 91 2.58 -0.02 12.26
N VAL A 92 2.30 -1.27 11.91
CA VAL A 92 3.21 -2.11 11.11
C VAL A 92 3.42 -1.49 9.73
N ILE A 93 2.34 -1.11 9.04
CA ILE A 93 2.40 -0.49 7.71
C ILE A 93 3.20 0.82 7.75
N ILE A 94 2.88 1.73 8.68
CA ILE A 94 3.46 3.07 8.72
C ILE A 94 4.92 3.07 9.20
N LYS A 95 5.24 2.26 10.22
CA LYS A 95 6.52 2.35 10.94
C LYS A 95 7.50 1.25 10.59
N GLU A 96 7.01 0.08 10.19
CA GLU A 96 7.85 -1.10 9.97
C GLU A 96 8.05 -1.44 8.49
N THR A 97 7.40 -0.71 7.58
CA THR A 97 7.51 -0.95 6.13
C THR A 97 7.80 0.33 5.34
N GLN A 98 8.13 0.14 4.07
CA GLN A 98 8.26 1.23 3.10
C GLN A 98 6.95 1.53 2.36
N ALA A 99 5.82 0.98 2.81
CA ALA A 99 4.53 1.15 2.13
C ALA A 99 4.13 2.62 1.94
N PRO A 100 4.25 3.53 2.93
CA PRO A 100 3.85 4.92 2.72
C PRO A 100 4.68 5.63 1.63
N ALA A 101 5.99 5.37 1.55
CA ALA A 101 6.84 5.92 0.50
C ALA A 101 6.43 5.39 -0.87
N TYR A 102 6.20 4.09 -0.98
CA TYR A 102 5.76 3.47 -2.23
C TYR A 102 4.39 3.99 -2.70
N LEU A 103 3.45 4.17 -1.76
CA LEU A 103 2.14 4.76 -2.08
C LEU A 103 2.25 6.20 -2.59
N ILE A 104 3.20 6.98 -2.07
CA ILE A 104 3.50 8.34 -2.57
C ILE A 104 3.98 8.28 -4.02
N ASP A 105 4.91 7.38 -4.33
CA ASP A 105 5.43 7.22 -5.70
C ASP A 105 4.29 6.86 -6.69
N LEU A 106 3.33 6.05 -6.23
CA LEU A 106 2.17 5.63 -7.02
C LEU A 106 1.01 6.63 -7.09
N MET A 107 1.07 7.76 -6.39
CA MET A 107 0.04 8.80 -6.50
C MET A 107 -0.12 9.34 -7.93
N HIS A 108 0.90 9.17 -8.75
CA HIS A 108 0.97 9.65 -10.13
C HIS A 108 0.97 8.51 -11.14
N ASP A 109 0.60 7.30 -10.71
CA ASP A 109 0.54 6.13 -11.59
C ASP A 109 -0.37 6.36 -12.80
N LYS A 110 -0.12 5.70 -13.93
CA LYS A 110 -0.95 5.87 -15.14
C LYS A 110 -2.37 5.33 -14.94
N ASN A 111 -2.52 4.30 -14.11
CA ASN A 111 -3.77 3.64 -13.81
C ASN A 111 -4.59 4.46 -12.81
N ASN A 112 -5.81 4.82 -13.21
CA ASN A 112 -6.69 5.68 -12.41
C ASN A 112 -7.10 5.02 -11.08
N GLU A 113 -7.31 3.70 -11.06
CA GLU A 113 -7.74 3.01 -9.85
C GLU A 113 -6.61 2.93 -8.84
N ILE A 114 -5.38 2.65 -9.28
CA ILE A 114 -4.17 2.70 -8.44
C ILE A 114 -4.04 4.08 -7.79
N ARG A 115 -4.08 5.16 -8.59
CA ARG A 115 -4.00 6.53 -8.04
C ARG A 115 -5.06 6.79 -6.97
N LYS A 116 -6.31 6.38 -7.23
CA LYS A 116 -7.44 6.60 -6.32
C LYS A 116 -7.26 5.84 -5.01
N VAL A 117 -6.88 4.56 -5.07
CA VAL A 117 -6.68 3.77 -3.85
C VAL A 117 -5.45 4.22 -3.07
N CYS A 118 -4.37 4.63 -3.74
CA CYS A 118 -3.20 5.25 -3.11
C CYS A 118 -3.57 6.53 -2.37
N ASP A 119 -4.25 7.45 -3.04
CA ASP A 119 -4.62 8.75 -2.48
C ASP A 119 -5.48 8.59 -1.21
N ASN A 120 -6.50 7.73 -1.29
CA ASN A 120 -7.35 7.41 -0.13
C ASN A 120 -6.56 6.78 1.02
N THR A 121 -5.61 5.88 0.71
CA THR A 121 -4.78 5.22 1.73
C THR A 121 -3.85 6.22 2.41
N LEU A 122 -3.25 7.12 1.65
CA LEU A 122 -2.36 8.16 2.15
C LEU A 122 -3.10 9.20 3.00
N ASP A 123 -4.33 9.56 2.64
CA ASP A 123 -5.15 10.46 3.46
C ASP A 123 -5.40 9.87 4.84
N ILE A 124 -5.72 8.57 4.92
CA ILE A 124 -5.85 7.86 6.21
C ILE A 124 -4.53 7.88 6.96
N ILE A 125 -3.39 7.56 6.31
CA ILE A 125 -2.07 7.58 6.96
C ILE A 125 -1.76 8.97 7.53
N ALA A 126 -2.07 10.03 6.79
CA ALA A 126 -1.85 11.42 7.21
C ALA A 126 -2.69 11.83 8.44
N GLU A 127 -3.84 11.18 8.68
CA GLU A 127 -4.62 11.42 9.89
C GLU A 127 -3.95 10.86 11.16
N TYR A 128 -3.11 9.83 11.03
CA TYR A 128 -2.53 9.10 12.18
C TYR A 128 -1.03 9.33 12.39
N ASP A 129 -0.32 9.87 11.40
CA ASP A 129 1.12 10.14 11.51
C ASP A 129 1.47 11.54 10.96
N GLU A 130 1.88 12.44 11.86
CA GLU A 130 2.16 13.85 11.52
C GLU A 130 3.40 14.00 10.61
N GLU A 131 4.37 13.10 10.72
CA GLU A 131 5.57 13.15 9.87
C GLU A 131 5.22 12.77 8.44
N TRP A 132 4.46 11.68 8.26
CA TRP A 132 3.94 11.29 6.96
C TRP A 132 2.94 12.31 6.41
N ALA A 133 2.07 12.90 7.23
CA ALA A 133 1.16 13.96 6.81
C ALA A 133 1.90 15.12 6.12
N LYS A 134 3.00 15.58 6.73
CA LYS A 134 3.85 16.65 6.15
C LYS A 134 4.48 16.21 4.83
N LYS A 135 4.98 14.98 4.74
CA LYS A 135 5.58 14.42 3.51
C LYS A 135 4.54 14.33 2.38
N ILE A 136 3.40 13.71 2.66
CA ILE A 136 2.28 13.53 1.72
C ILE A 136 1.77 14.89 1.23
N GLN A 137 1.54 15.84 2.14
CA GLN A 137 1.10 17.19 1.77
C GLN A 137 2.12 17.90 0.89
N SER A 138 3.41 17.75 1.19
CA SER A 138 4.48 18.35 0.40
C SER A 138 4.53 17.79 -1.02
N GLU A 139 4.35 16.47 -1.19
CA GLU A 139 4.30 15.83 -2.50
C GLU A 139 3.05 16.23 -3.29
N LYS A 140 1.86 16.21 -2.66
CA LYS A 140 0.62 16.72 -3.27
C LYS A 140 0.78 18.17 -3.76
N PHE A 141 1.42 19.02 -2.96
CA PHE A 141 1.69 20.41 -3.31
C PHE A 141 2.67 20.54 -4.48
N ARG A 142 3.80 19.83 -4.42
CA ARG A 142 4.81 19.81 -5.51
C ARG A 142 4.18 19.39 -6.82
N TRP A 143 3.36 18.35 -6.78
CA TRP A 143 2.67 17.85 -7.96
C TRP A 143 1.70 18.87 -8.55
N HIS A 144 0.79 19.40 -7.72
CA HIS A 144 -0.20 20.39 -8.17
C HIS A 144 0.45 21.62 -8.81
N ASN A 145 1.62 22.03 -8.31
CA ASN A 145 2.34 23.20 -8.77
C ASN A 145 3.55 22.86 -9.66
N SER A 146 3.69 21.64 -10.15
CA SER A 146 4.86 21.15 -10.91
C SER A 146 5.25 22.07 -12.06
N GLN A 147 4.30 22.42 -12.93
CA GLN A 147 4.53 23.34 -14.04
C GLN A 147 5.00 24.73 -13.59
N TRP A 148 4.49 25.23 -12.47
CA TRP A 148 4.92 26.52 -11.92
C TRP A 148 6.32 26.43 -11.31
N LEU A 149 6.63 25.33 -10.61
CA LEU A 149 7.96 25.09 -10.03
C LEU A 149 9.03 24.99 -11.12
N GLU A 150 8.78 24.25 -12.20
CA GLU A 150 9.67 24.18 -13.37
C GLU A 150 9.94 25.56 -13.99
N MET A 151 8.90 26.40 -14.09
CA MET A 151 9.03 27.78 -14.59
C MET A 151 9.83 28.69 -13.66
N VAL A 152 9.78 28.47 -12.34
CA VAL A 152 10.55 29.25 -11.36
C VAL A 152 12.00 28.78 -11.32
N GLU A 153 12.24 27.48 -11.35
CA GLU A 153 13.59 26.90 -11.37
C GLU A 153 14.37 27.28 -12.63
N SER A 154 13.75 27.22 -13.81
CA SER A 154 14.38 27.67 -15.06
C SER A 154 14.80 29.14 -15.03
N ARG A 155 13.97 30.03 -14.45
CA ARG A 155 14.31 31.45 -14.28
C ARG A 155 15.45 31.69 -13.30
N GLN A 156 15.50 30.94 -12.19
CA GLN A 156 16.59 31.04 -11.23
C GLN A 156 17.92 30.57 -11.83
N MET A 157 17.89 29.53 -12.66
CA MET A 157 19.08 29.07 -13.40
C MET A 157 19.57 30.15 -14.37
N ASP A 158 18.68 30.74 -15.18
CA ASP A 158 19.01 31.81 -16.12
C ASP A 158 19.59 33.07 -15.43
N GLU A 159 19.13 33.39 -14.21
CA GLU A 159 19.65 34.51 -13.40
C GLU A 159 20.98 34.18 -12.71
N SER A 160 21.27 32.90 -12.43
CA SER A 160 22.52 32.45 -11.81
C SER A 160 23.68 32.29 -12.78
N GLU A 161 23.39 32.18 -14.08
CA GLU A 161 24.39 32.09 -15.16
C GLU A 161 24.81 33.46 -15.74
N GLN A 162 24.28 34.58 -15.21
CA GLN A 162 24.67 35.96 -15.51
C GLN A 162 25.60 36.56 -14.45
#